data_AF-A0A946Z2Q4-F1
#
_entry.id   AF-A0A946Z2Q4-F1
#
_cell.length_a   1.000
_cell.length_b   1.000
_cell.length_c   1.000
_cell.angle_alpha   90.00
_cell.angle_beta   90.00
_cell.angle_gamma   90.00
#
_symmetry.space_group_name_H-M   'P 1'
#
loop_
_entity.id
_entity.type
_entity.pdbx_description
1 polymer ?
#
loop_
_entity_poly.entity_id
_entity_poly.type
_entity_poly.pdbx_seq_one_letter_code
_entity_poly.pdbx_strand_id
1 'polypeptide(L)' 'MKSVLVSLVLVVCLAGCAESGLVGADLFGQRCASCHGAEGAGGIGPAIDGSSAAVDLVDDQLEGVIRVGP' A
#
# COMPACT_ATOMS: atom_id res chain seq x y z
N MET A 1 15.81 -37.83 5.77
CA MET A 1 14.44 -37.46 5.35
C MET A 1 13.89 -36.27 6.12
N LYS A 2 13.86 -36.30 7.47
CA LYS A 2 13.42 -35.16 8.31
C LYS A 2 14.25 -33.87 8.11
N SER A 3 15.57 -33.97 8.00
CA SER A 3 16.47 -32.81 7.84
C SER A 3 16.34 -32.10 6.49
N VAL A 4 15.97 -32.84 5.44
CA VAL A 4 15.70 -32.30 4.09
C VAL A 4 14.39 -31.53 4.10
N LEU A 5 13.39 -32.06 4.80
CA LEU A 5 12.07 -31.45 4.93
C LEU A 5 12.12 -30.14 5.75
N VAL A 6 12.92 -30.11 6.82
CA VAL A 6 13.19 -28.88 7.59
C VAL A 6 13.90 -27.82 6.74
N SER A 7 14.88 -28.23 5.93
CA SER A 7 15.62 -27.30 5.05
C SER A 7 14.74 -26.73 3.94
N LEU A 8 13.83 -27.55 3.37
CA LEU A 8 12.89 -27.12 2.33
C LEU A 8 11.86 -26.12 2.87
N VAL A 9 11.31 -26.37 4.07
CA VAL A 9 10.38 -25.46 4.73
C VAL A 9 11.05 -24.12 5.04
N LEU A 10 12.29 -24.15 5.55
CA LEU A 10 13.06 -22.93 5.84
C LEU A 10 13.25 -22.08 4.57
N VAL A 11 13.69 -22.69 3.47
CA VAL A 11 13.89 -21.97 2.19
C VAL A 11 12.60 -21.35 1.66
N VAL A 12 11.47 -22.05 1.77
CA VAL A 12 10.15 -21.55 1.35
C VAL A 12 9.70 -20.36 2.22
N CYS A 13 9.92 -20.40 3.54
CA CYS A 13 9.61 -19.29 4.43
C CYS A 13 10.45 -18.04 4.13
N LEU A 14 11.75 -18.20 3.83
CA LEU A 14 12.62 -17.06 3.49
C LEU A 14 12.27 -16.42 2.15
N ALA A 15 11.72 -17.18 1.20
CA ALA A 15 11.34 -16.69 -0.12
C ALA A 15 9.91 -16.09 -0.19
N GLY A 16 9.13 -16.18 0.89
CA GLY A 16 7.71 -15.79 0.91
C GLY A 16 7.43 -14.28 0.93
N CYS A 17 8.41 -13.44 1.29
CA CYS A 17 8.28 -11.98 1.30
C CYS A 17 8.99 -11.35 0.09
N ALA A 18 8.54 -11.70 -1.11
CA ALA A 18 8.70 -10.81 -2.26
C ALA A 18 7.29 -10.49 -2.76
N GLU A 19 6.53 -9.82 -1.90
CA GLU A 19 5.21 -9.33 -2.24
C GLU A 19 5.35 -8.30 -3.38
N SER A 20 4.75 -8.66 -4.51
CA SER A 20 4.67 -7.83 -5.70
C SER A 20 3.80 -6.61 -5.41
N GLY A 21 4.40 -5.58 -4.80
CA GLY A 21 3.83 -4.26 -4.73
C GLY A 21 4.31 -3.46 -5.92
N LEU A 22 3.39 -3.02 -6.76
CA LEU A 22 3.58 -1.79 -7.53
C LEU A 22 4.16 -0.76 -6.54
N VAL A 23 5.24 -0.05 -6.88
CA VAL A 23 5.76 1.00 -5.99
C VAL A 23 4.58 1.94 -5.73
N GLY A 24 4.25 2.26 -4.47
CA GLY A 24 2.97 2.92 -4.13
C GLY A 24 2.65 4.15 -4.99
N ALA A 25 3.69 4.85 -5.47
CA ALA A 25 3.60 5.93 -6.46
C ALA A 25 2.95 5.52 -7.80
N ASP A 26 3.28 4.36 -8.38
CA ASP A 26 2.70 3.88 -9.63
C ASP A 26 1.21 3.56 -9.47
N LEU A 27 0.83 2.96 -8.33
CA LEU A 27 -0.57 2.72 -7.98
C LEU A 27 -1.33 4.02 -7.85
N PHE A 28 -0.76 4.96 -7.11
CA PHE A 28 -1.34 6.27 -6.90
C PHE A 28 -1.59 6.99 -8.22
N GLY A 29 -0.61 7.00 -9.13
CA GLY A 29 -0.73 7.58 -10.46
C GLY A 29 -1.84 6.94 -11.30
N GLN A 30 -1.99 5.60 -11.23
CA GLN A 30 -2.98 4.87 -12.02
C GLN A 30 -4.41 4.94 -11.47
N ARG A 31 -4.58 5.10 -10.15
CA ARG A 31 -5.88 4.88 -9.49
C ARG A 31 -6.40 6.08 -8.72
N CYS A 32 -5.53 6.93 -8.19
CA CYS A 32 -5.89 7.97 -7.22
C CYS A 32 -5.73 9.39 -7.81
N ALA A 33 -4.68 9.59 -8.61
CA ALA A 33 -4.27 10.90 -9.11
C ALA A 33 -5.32 11.59 -10.01
N SER A 34 -6.21 10.82 -10.65
CA SER A 34 -7.30 11.38 -11.46
C SER A 34 -8.27 12.25 -10.63
N CYS A 35 -8.41 11.96 -9.33
CA CYS A 35 -9.26 12.72 -8.42
C CYS A 35 -8.44 13.60 -7.47
N HIS A 36 -7.34 13.07 -6.93
CA HIS A 36 -6.55 13.72 -5.88
C HIS A 36 -5.34 14.51 -6.41
N GLY A 37 -5.15 14.56 -7.73
CA GLY A 37 -3.99 15.21 -8.35
C GLY A 37 -2.74 14.33 -8.29
N ALA A 38 -1.79 14.56 -9.20
CA ALA A 38 -0.57 13.75 -9.32
C ALA A 38 0.31 13.77 -8.05
N GLU A 39 0.27 14.87 -7.30
CA GLU A 39 1.02 15.05 -6.06
C GLU A 39 0.15 14.86 -4.80
N GLY A 40 -1.13 14.48 -4.95
CA GLY A 40 -2.05 14.37 -3.81
C GLY A 40 -2.57 15.70 -3.25
N ALA A 41 -2.27 16.82 -3.91
CA ALA A 41 -2.70 18.16 -3.51
C ALA A 41 -4.21 18.42 -3.66
N GLY A 42 -4.96 17.47 -4.19
CA GLY A 42 -6.40 17.55 -4.40
C GLY A 42 -6.80 17.99 -5.81
N GLY A 43 -8.10 18.15 -6.01
CA GLY A 43 -8.71 18.55 -7.28
C GLY A 43 -10.21 18.30 -7.24
N ILE A 44 -10.64 17.18 -7.83
CA ILE A 44 -12.01 16.68 -7.70
C ILE A 44 -12.21 16.11 -6.29
N GLY A 45 -11.24 15.31 -5.84
CA GLY A 45 -11.14 14.82 -4.46
C GLY A 45 -10.36 15.78 -3.58
N PRO A 46 -10.46 15.64 -2.24
CA PRO A 46 -9.70 16.45 -1.29
C PRO A 46 -8.19 16.22 -1.41
N ALA A 47 -7.39 17.14 -0.86
CA ALA A 47 -5.97 16.88 -0.66
C ALA A 47 -5.78 15.68 0.30
N ILE A 48 -4.80 14.83 -0.01
CA ILE A 48 -4.38 13.67 0.78
C ILE A 48 -2.84 13.63 0.94
N ASP A 49 -2.18 14.74 0.64
CA ASP A 49 -0.75 14.94 0.85
C ASP A 49 -0.44 15.33 2.31
N GLY A 50 0.82 15.69 2.58
CA GLY A 50 1.30 16.09 3.90
C GLY A 50 0.67 17.36 4.47
N SER A 51 -0.18 18.08 3.72
CA SER A 51 -0.91 19.26 4.19
C SER A 51 -2.36 18.96 4.58
N SER A 52 -2.82 17.74 4.33
CA SER A 52 -4.20 17.31 4.55
C SER A 52 -4.43 16.69 5.93
N ALA A 53 -5.69 16.55 6.34
CA ALA A 53 -6.06 15.77 7.52
C ALA A 53 -5.72 14.27 7.40
N ALA A 54 -5.34 13.78 6.21
CA ALA A 54 -4.94 12.39 6.04
C ALA A 54 -3.66 12.05 6.84
N VAL A 55 -2.86 13.06 7.21
CA VAL A 55 -1.65 12.88 8.04
C VAL A 55 -1.95 12.43 9.47
N ASP A 56 -3.18 12.65 9.94
CA ASP A 56 -3.61 12.25 11.27
C ASP A 56 -4.16 10.80 11.30
N LEU A 57 -4.32 10.17 10.13
CA LEU A 57 -4.78 8.78 10.03
C LEU A 57 -3.66 7.82 10.42
N VAL A 58 -3.96 6.89 11.32
CA VAL A 58 -3.10 5.73 11.53
C VAL A 58 -3.36 4.67 10.45
N ASP A 59 -2.43 3.71 10.30
CA ASP A 59 -2.43 2.73 9.22
C ASP A 59 -3.78 2.02 9.02
N ASP A 60 -4.40 1.52 10.10
CA ASP A 60 -5.70 0.85 10.03
C ASP A 60 -6.82 1.76 9.49
N GLN A 61 -6.78 3.05 9.83
CA GLN A 61 -7.75 4.04 9.38
C GLN A 61 -7.52 4.38 7.90
N LEU A 62 -6.26 4.56 7.52
CA LEU A 62 -5.88 4.82 6.13
C LEU A 62 -6.26 3.65 5.22
N GLU A 63 -5.95 2.42 5.62
CA GLU A 63 -6.36 1.21 4.89
C GLU A 63 -7.89 1.10 4.80
N GLY A 64 -8.61 1.41 5.88
CA GLY A 64 -10.07 1.42 5.90
C GLY A 64 -10.65 2.35 4.84
N VAL A 65 -10.16 3.58 4.78
CA VAL A 65 -10.59 4.58 3.78
C VAL A 65 -10.23 4.13 2.37
N ILE A 66 -9.06 3.52 2.13
CA ILE A 66 -8.66 3.03 0.81
C ILE A 66 -9.55 1.87 0.33
N ARG A 67 -9.91 0.94 1.22
CA ARG A 67 -10.68 -0.26 0.85
C ARG A 67 -12.18 -0.01 0.71
N VAL A 68 -12.74 0.85 1.56
CA VAL A 68 -14.19 1.06 1.66
C VAL A 68 -14.62 2.36 0.98
N GLY A 69 -13.74 3.37 0.96
CA GLY A 69 -14.10 4.76 0.66
C GLY A 69 -14.57 5.52 1.91
N PRO A 70 -14.80 6.84 1.77
CA PRO A 70 -15.38 7.67 2.83
C PRO A 70 -16.85 7.36 3.12
#